data_AF-A0A5J4Q2A5-F1
#
_entry.id   AF-A0A5J4Q2A5-F1
#
_cell.length_a   1.000
_cell.length_b   1.000
_cell.length_c   1.000
_cell.angle_alpha   90.00
_cell.angle_beta   90.00
_cell.angle_gamma   90.00
#
_symmetry.space_group_name_H-M   'P 1'
#
loop_
_entity.id
_entity.type
_entity.pdbx_description
1 polymer ?
#
loop_
_entity_poly.entity_id
_entity_poly.type
_entity_poly.pdbx_seq_one_letter_code
_entity_poly.pdbx_strand_id
1 'polypeptide(L)'
;YDLLYNKDEHLFARDLNYVIKNNGNDRYEANGKKIFWSRGNGWVMGGLVRILKELPANYPERPFYEKLYKEMAAKIKSLQQADGLWRASLLDPDSYPGGEVSGSGFFCYALAWGINNGLLEKDAYLPAVEKAWIALNTCVNHEGRIGWVQPIGADPRKDFNADSWEVYGTGAFLLAGSEVIKIEPVQTQIAQPTPTNQQTKFLYLSGTGTDDAVMWDFYCTAGRNSGKWAQIPVPSNWEFHGFGKFTYGHDRERLNESGMYSYRFEVPNDWKTKDVHIVFDGSMTDTEVKINGKSAGAMHQGAYYRFRYDISKLLKYGRENVLEVTVHKSSSNASVEAAERYADFWVFGGIFRPVWLEALPQQHIKRVAIDAQMNGRFNMDVFLGNKVSKSEVVAQLKTIDGAPYGDPIRQNIDKTDSIRLTGLFSNPALWSSEFPNRYKVEVSLVKEGKIQHHITETVGFRTVELRPGDGFYVNNVKVKFKGVNRHVHWPTSGRAVNRNISLNDALLIKEMNM
;
A
#
# COMPACT_ATOMS: atom_id res chain seq x y z
N TYR A 1 -7.38 34.83 11.65
CA TYR A 1 -5.96 35.23 11.51
C TYR A 1 -5.72 36.56 12.20
N ASP A 2 -6.37 37.65 11.78
CA ASP A 2 -6.08 39.02 12.26
C ASP A 2 -6.31 39.29 13.75
N LEU A 3 -7.10 38.46 14.43
CA LEU A 3 -7.40 38.64 15.85
C LEU A 3 -6.49 37.85 16.79
N LEU A 4 -6.03 36.66 16.38
CA LEU A 4 -5.38 35.69 17.27
C LEU A 4 -3.93 35.39 16.88
N TYR A 5 -3.54 35.64 15.63
CA TYR A 5 -2.18 35.42 15.17
C TYR A 5 -1.29 36.58 15.58
N ASN A 6 -0.27 36.32 16.39
CA ASN A 6 0.73 37.32 16.72
C ASN A 6 1.80 37.34 15.63
N LYS A 7 1.91 38.46 14.90
CA LYS A 7 2.84 38.60 13.77
C LYS A 7 4.31 38.66 14.16
N ASP A 8 4.62 39.01 15.41
CA ASP A 8 6.01 39.06 15.91
C ASP A 8 6.46 37.67 16.36
N GLU A 9 5.57 36.95 17.05
CA GLU A 9 5.87 35.63 17.61
C GLU A 9 5.59 34.50 16.62
N HIS A 10 4.84 34.74 15.55
CA HIS A 10 4.37 33.72 14.61
C HIS A 10 3.62 32.55 15.28
N LEU A 11 2.82 32.87 16.31
CA LEU A 11 2.02 31.91 17.08
C LEU A 11 0.60 32.42 17.26
N PHE A 12 -0.34 31.50 17.47
CA PHE A 12 -1.73 31.81 17.77
C PHE A 12 -1.98 31.84 19.28
N ALA A 13 -2.53 32.95 19.76
CA ALA A 13 -3.18 33.01 21.05
C ALA A 13 -4.40 32.08 21.04
N ARG A 14 -4.67 31.40 22.16
CA ARG A 14 -5.82 30.50 22.27
C ARG A 14 -7.14 31.21 21.96
N ASP A 15 -7.32 32.37 22.60
CA ASP A 15 -8.51 33.20 22.52
C ASP A 15 -8.13 34.64 22.86
N LEU A 16 -9.10 35.56 22.76
CA LEU A 16 -8.90 36.99 22.95
C LEU A 16 -8.43 37.39 24.35
N ASN A 17 -8.47 36.51 25.35
CA ASN A 17 -7.96 36.81 26.70
C ASN A 17 -6.43 36.69 26.79
N TYR A 18 -5.79 36.06 25.80
CA TYR A 18 -4.34 35.88 25.73
C TYR A 18 -3.68 36.80 24.69
N VAL A 19 -4.45 37.71 24.10
CA VAL A 19 -3.96 38.75 23.19
C VAL A 19 -3.65 40.01 23.99
N ILE A 20 -2.47 40.58 23.81
CA ILE A 20 -2.05 41.83 24.44
C ILE A 20 -2.80 43.00 23.82
N LYS A 21 -3.62 43.69 24.61
CA LYS A 21 -4.47 44.82 24.21
C LYS A 21 -3.99 46.16 24.76
N ASN A 22 -2.98 46.16 25.64
CA ASN A 22 -2.46 47.33 26.36
C ASN A 22 -3.54 48.06 27.17
N ASN A 23 -4.46 47.31 27.79
CA ASN A 23 -5.60 47.85 28.53
C ASN A 23 -5.52 47.65 30.06
N GLY A 24 -4.37 47.20 30.56
CA GLY A 24 -4.12 46.95 31.98
C GLY A 24 -4.55 45.58 32.51
N ASN A 25 -5.26 44.77 31.71
CA ASN A 25 -5.74 43.43 32.08
C ASN A 25 -5.08 42.31 31.25
N ASP A 26 -3.96 42.60 30.60
CA ASP A 26 -3.25 41.66 29.75
C ASP A 26 -2.58 40.55 30.58
N ARG A 27 -2.61 39.33 30.06
CA ARG A 27 -2.02 38.16 30.71
C ARG A 27 -0.62 37.89 30.19
N TYR A 28 0.32 37.72 31.12
CA TYR A 28 1.70 37.33 30.85
C TYR A 28 2.07 36.12 31.71
N GLU A 29 3.07 35.37 31.28
CA GLU A 29 3.76 34.42 32.13
C GLU A 29 4.43 35.15 33.30
N ALA A 30 4.79 34.44 34.36
CA ALA A 30 5.42 35.04 35.54
C ALA A 30 6.73 35.77 35.22
N ASN A 31 7.42 35.36 34.15
CA ASN A 31 8.64 36.00 33.64
C ASN A 31 8.38 37.18 32.68
N GLY A 32 7.14 37.63 32.53
CA GLY A 32 6.73 38.73 31.67
C GLY A 32 6.60 38.39 30.19
N LYS A 33 6.79 37.12 29.78
CA LYS A 33 6.61 36.71 28.38
C LYS A 33 5.13 36.54 28.02
N LYS A 34 4.81 36.67 26.73
CA LYS A 34 3.48 36.41 26.19
C LYS A 34 3.13 34.92 26.32
N ILE A 35 1.85 34.63 26.55
CA ILE A 35 1.37 33.26 26.76
C ILE A 35 0.95 32.63 25.42
N PHE A 36 1.68 31.61 24.98
CA PHE A 36 1.31 30.78 23.82
C PHE A 36 1.45 29.31 24.17
N TRP A 37 0.42 28.51 23.86
CA TRP A 37 0.41 27.12 24.29
C TRP A 37 0.75 26.16 23.18
N SER A 38 1.51 25.13 23.56
CA SER A 38 1.95 24.08 22.66
C SER A 38 0.76 23.36 22.03
N ARG A 39 -0.15 22.78 22.82
CA ARG A 39 -1.32 22.08 22.28
C ARG A 39 -2.19 22.93 21.35
N GLY A 40 -2.45 24.19 21.71
CA GLY A 40 -3.25 25.10 20.88
C GLY A 40 -2.62 25.37 19.52
N ASN A 41 -1.32 25.65 19.50
CA ASN A 41 -0.58 25.85 18.25
C ASN A 41 -0.37 24.53 17.49
N GLY A 42 -0.30 23.39 18.19
CA GLY A 42 -0.28 22.06 17.61
C GLY A 42 -1.53 21.79 16.78
N TRP A 43 -2.72 22.09 17.32
CA TRP A 43 -3.97 21.99 16.57
C TRP A 43 -4.00 22.88 15.32
N VAL A 44 -3.47 24.11 15.42
CA VAL A 44 -3.38 25.01 14.25
C VAL A 44 -2.45 24.42 13.19
N MET A 45 -1.26 23.96 13.56
CA MET A 45 -0.31 23.34 12.62
C MET A 45 -0.88 22.07 11.98
N GLY A 46 -1.49 21.18 12.77
CA GLY A 46 -2.16 19.98 12.27
C GLY A 46 -3.32 20.32 11.32
N GLY A 47 -4.08 21.37 11.62
CA GLY A 47 -5.15 21.89 10.77
C GLY A 47 -4.64 22.50 9.46
N LEU A 48 -3.56 23.28 9.49
CA LEU A 48 -2.94 23.84 8.28
C LEU A 48 -2.48 22.76 7.32
N VAL A 49 -1.87 21.68 7.83
CA VAL A 49 -1.52 20.51 7.02
C VAL A 49 -2.75 19.91 6.35
N ARG A 50 -3.85 19.73 7.10
CA ARG A 50 -5.11 19.18 6.54
C ARG A 50 -5.65 20.09 5.44
N ILE A 51 -5.69 21.41 5.66
CA ILE A 51 -6.12 22.38 4.65
C ILE A 51 -5.25 22.26 3.38
N LEU A 52 -3.92 22.25 3.52
CA LEU A 52 -3.01 22.17 2.37
C LEU A 52 -3.05 20.84 1.62
N LYS A 53 -3.43 19.74 2.29
CA LYS A 53 -3.68 18.43 1.68
C LYS A 53 -4.95 18.42 0.81
N GLU A 54 -6.02 19.06 1.28
CA GLU A 54 -7.32 19.04 0.61
C GLU A 54 -7.48 20.14 -0.44
N LEU A 55 -6.79 21.28 -0.29
CA LEU A 55 -6.87 22.37 -1.26
C LEU A 55 -6.26 21.95 -2.61
N PRO A 56 -6.92 22.27 -3.74
CA PRO A 56 -6.31 22.15 -5.06
C PRO A 56 -5.00 22.90 -5.16
N ALA A 57 -4.08 22.43 -6.00
CA ALA A 57 -2.76 23.06 -6.19
C ALA A 57 -2.88 24.49 -6.74
N ASN A 58 -3.91 24.77 -7.53
CA ASN A 58 -4.17 26.06 -8.16
C ASN A 58 -5.20 26.93 -7.41
N TYR A 59 -5.52 26.61 -6.15
CA TYR A 59 -6.46 27.39 -5.36
C TYR A 59 -5.90 28.80 -5.06
N PRO A 60 -6.62 29.90 -5.32
CA PRO A 60 -6.07 31.26 -5.25
C PRO A 60 -5.45 31.64 -3.91
N GLU A 61 -6.03 31.17 -2.80
CA GLU A 61 -5.58 31.49 -1.44
C GLU A 61 -4.56 30.48 -0.89
N ARG A 62 -4.18 29.45 -1.64
CA ARG A 62 -3.15 28.48 -1.21
C ARG A 62 -1.84 29.14 -0.75
N PRO A 63 -1.30 30.18 -1.43
CA PRO A 63 -0.07 30.86 -1.00
C PRO A 63 -0.15 31.48 0.40
N PHE A 64 -1.33 31.90 0.84
CA PHE A 64 -1.53 32.43 2.19
C PHE A 64 -1.31 31.33 3.24
N TYR A 65 -1.91 30.16 3.04
CA TYR A 65 -1.77 29.02 3.97
C TYR A 65 -0.36 28.46 3.98
N GLU A 66 0.30 28.39 2.82
CA GLU A 66 1.70 27.97 2.73
C GLU A 66 2.63 28.93 3.47
N LYS A 67 2.42 30.24 3.32
CA LYS A 67 3.19 31.27 4.04
C LYS A 67 2.99 31.15 5.55
N LEU A 68 1.74 31.10 6.01
CA LEU A 68 1.41 30.97 7.44
C LEU A 68 1.99 29.69 8.04
N TYR A 69 1.89 28.57 7.32
CA TYR A 69 2.47 27.30 7.72
C TYR A 69 4.00 27.39 7.86
N LYS A 70 4.71 27.99 6.88
CA LYS A 70 6.17 28.14 6.91
C LYS A 70 6.64 29.05 8.05
N GLU A 71 5.95 30.17 8.29
CA GLU A 71 6.23 31.09 9.40
C GLU A 71 6.10 30.38 10.76
N MET A 72 5.00 29.66 10.96
CA MET A 72 4.80 28.87 12.18
C MET A 72 5.82 27.74 12.30
N ALA A 73 6.11 27.00 11.23
CA ALA A 73 7.09 25.92 11.25
C ALA A 73 8.47 26.41 11.68
N ALA A 74 8.92 27.56 11.17
CA ALA A 74 10.19 28.17 11.56
C ALA A 74 10.22 28.53 13.05
N LYS A 75 9.16 29.18 13.57
CA LYS A 75 9.07 29.51 15.00
C LYS A 75 9.02 28.27 15.86
N ILE A 76 8.17 27.30 15.55
CA ILE A 76 8.03 26.05 16.32
C ILE A 76 9.39 25.35 16.39
N LYS A 77 10.09 25.19 15.27
CA LYS A 77 11.45 24.63 15.26
C LYS A 77 12.39 25.34 16.25
N SER A 78 12.36 26.68 16.31
CA SER A 78 13.24 27.44 17.24
C SER A 78 12.92 27.27 18.72
N LEU A 79 11.71 26.80 19.05
CA LEU A 79 11.23 26.64 20.43
C LEU A 79 11.36 25.19 20.95
N GLN A 80 11.92 24.28 20.14
CA GLN A 80 12.11 22.90 20.56
C GLN A 80 13.14 22.82 21.70
N GLN A 81 12.82 22.05 22.74
CA GLN A 81 13.72 21.88 23.86
C GLN A 81 14.81 20.86 23.56
N ALA A 82 15.84 20.81 24.42
CA ALA A 82 16.98 19.91 24.25
C ALA A 82 16.57 18.43 24.17
N ASP A 83 15.52 18.04 24.90
CA ASP A 83 14.97 16.70 24.95
C ASP A 83 14.05 16.33 23.76
N GLY A 84 13.78 17.28 22.84
CA GLY A 84 13.00 17.05 21.63
C GLY A 84 11.53 17.41 21.71
N LEU A 85 11.00 17.66 22.90
CA LEU A 85 9.60 18.06 23.07
C LEU A 85 9.46 19.58 23.12
N TRP A 86 8.24 20.05 22.92
CA TRP A 86 7.81 21.41 23.24
C TRP A 86 7.11 21.40 24.59
N ARG A 87 7.23 22.48 25.36
CA ARG A 87 6.59 22.60 26.68
C ARG A 87 5.23 23.25 26.55
N ALA A 88 4.37 23.03 27.56
CA ALA A 88 3.00 23.51 27.54
C ALA A 88 2.90 25.02 27.31
N SER A 89 3.81 25.80 27.90
CA SER A 89 4.09 27.19 27.49
C SER A 89 5.27 27.23 26.53
N LEU A 90 5.02 27.73 25.31
CA LEU A 90 6.00 27.75 24.22
C LEU A 90 7.11 28.79 24.43
N LEU A 91 6.79 29.92 25.08
CA LEU A 91 7.76 31.00 25.33
C LEU A 91 8.38 30.93 26.73
N ASP A 92 7.75 30.22 27.67
CA ASP A 92 8.24 30.01 29.03
C ASP A 92 8.26 28.52 29.43
N PRO A 93 9.22 27.74 28.90
CA PRO A 93 9.27 26.30 29.16
C PRO A 93 9.44 25.93 30.63
N ASP A 94 10.04 26.82 31.44
CA ASP A 94 10.28 26.58 32.87
C ASP A 94 9.00 26.64 33.71
N SER A 95 7.95 27.32 33.23
CA SER A 95 6.65 27.36 33.90
C SER A 95 5.93 26.01 33.89
N TYR A 96 6.26 25.14 32.92
CA TYR A 96 5.67 23.82 32.74
C TYR A 96 6.75 22.83 32.24
N PRO A 97 7.67 22.37 33.11
CA PRO A 97 8.86 21.64 32.69
C PRO A 97 8.59 20.19 32.29
N GLY A 98 7.41 19.65 32.61
CA GLY A 98 6.99 18.29 32.26
C GLY A 98 6.94 18.03 30.76
N GLY A 99 6.87 16.76 30.37
CA GLY A 99 6.64 16.40 28.97
C GLY A 99 5.30 16.98 28.49
N GLU A 100 5.20 17.40 27.23
CA GLU A 100 3.92 17.80 26.62
C GLU A 100 3.81 17.16 25.24
N VAL A 101 3.09 16.04 25.17
CA VAL A 101 3.01 15.22 23.95
C VAL A 101 1.92 15.69 23.00
N SER A 102 0.83 16.28 23.49
CA SER A 102 -0.29 16.69 22.64
C SER A 102 0.07 17.72 21.57
N GLY A 103 0.83 18.76 21.91
CA GLY A 103 1.35 19.71 20.93
C GLY A 103 2.56 19.17 20.19
N SER A 104 3.51 18.54 20.89
CA SER A 104 4.72 17.96 20.29
C SER A 104 4.42 16.94 19.19
N GLY A 105 3.40 16.11 19.35
CA GLY A 105 2.93 15.17 18.33
C GLY A 105 2.47 15.87 17.06
N PHE A 106 1.65 16.93 17.19
CA PHE A 106 1.22 17.72 16.03
C PHE A 106 2.35 18.49 15.37
N PHE A 107 3.32 19.00 16.13
CA PHE A 107 4.48 19.67 15.57
C PHE A 107 5.37 18.69 14.80
N CYS A 108 5.67 17.52 15.37
CA CYS A 108 6.41 16.47 14.68
C CYS A 108 5.71 16.07 13.37
N TYR A 109 4.40 15.80 13.43
CA TYR A 109 3.58 15.53 12.24
C TYR A 109 3.68 16.64 11.19
N ALA A 110 3.48 17.89 11.60
CA ALA A 110 3.41 18.99 10.66
C ALA A 110 4.75 19.29 10.02
N LEU A 111 5.85 19.29 10.79
CA LEU A 111 7.20 19.46 10.25
C LEU A 111 7.58 18.31 9.32
N ALA A 112 7.26 17.07 9.71
CA ALA A 112 7.52 15.89 8.91
C ALA A 112 6.78 15.95 7.55
N TRP A 113 5.49 16.29 7.58
CA TRP A 113 4.71 16.45 6.36
C TRP A 113 5.28 17.54 5.44
N GLY A 114 5.74 18.67 5.99
CA GLY A 114 6.34 19.75 5.20
C GLY A 114 7.58 19.34 4.44
N ILE A 115 8.44 18.52 5.07
CA ILE A 115 9.62 17.92 4.42
C ILE A 115 9.17 17.01 3.27
N ASN A 116 8.23 16.10 3.55
CA ASN A 116 7.74 15.13 2.56
C ASN A 116 7.09 15.77 1.33
N ASN A 117 6.62 17.01 1.44
CA ASN A 117 5.88 17.71 0.38
C ASN A 117 6.67 18.90 -0.21
N GLY A 118 7.97 18.99 0.07
CA GLY A 118 8.84 20.05 -0.48
C GLY A 118 8.49 21.47 -0.03
N LEU A 119 7.74 21.61 1.07
CA LEU A 119 7.41 22.91 1.66
C LEU A 119 8.44 23.36 2.70
N LEU A 120 9.16 22.42 3.31
CA LEU A 120 10.25 22.68 4.26
C LEU A 120 11.53 21.99 3.77
N GLU A 121 12.65 22.71 3.84
CA GLU A 121 13.96 22.19 3.46
C GLU A 121 14.40 21.05 4.38
N LYS A 122 14.67 19.87 3.81
CA LYS A 122 14.94 18.64 4.58
C LYS A 122 16.08 18.83 5.58
N ASP A 123 17.23 19.31 5.15
CA ASP A 123 18.42 19.46 6.01
C ASP A 123 18.20 20.44 7.16
N ALA A 124 17.34 21.44 6.94
CA ALA A 124 17.01 22.40 7.97
C ALA A 124 16.06 21.83 9.03
N TYR A 125 15.08 21.00 8.66
CA TYR A 125 14.00 20.59 9.56
C TYR A 125 14.09 19.15 10.07
N LEU A 126 14.80 18.28 9.36
CA LEU A 126 14.94 16.86 9.72
C LEU A 126 15.47 16.64 11.14
N PRO A 127 16.52 17.35 11.63
CA PRO A 127 17.02 17.12 12.99
C PRO A 127 15.97 17.39 14.07
N ALA A 128 15.05 18.34 13.84
CA ALA A 128 13.98 18.64 14.78
C ALA A 128 12.90 17.54 14.78
N VAL A 129 12.58 17.00 13.60
CA VAL A 129 11.63 15.89 13.45
C VAL A 129 12.16 14.62 14.10
N GLU A 130 13.42 14.25 13.84
CA GLU A 130 14.05 13.06 14.42
C GLU A 130 14.10 13.16 15.95
N LYS A 131 14.54 14.31 16.48
CA LYS A 131 14.60 14.53 17.91
C LYS A 131 13.21 14.45 18.56
N ALA A 132 12.20 15.05 17.93
CA ALA A 132 10.82 14.95 18.42
C ALA A 132 10.28 13.53 18.38
N TRP A 133 10.54 12.78 17.30
CA TRP A 133 10.10 11.39 17.16
C TRP A 133 10.72 10.48 18.21
N ILE A 134 12.03 10.61 18.44
CA ILE A 134 12.73 9.87 19.51
C ILE A 134 12.08 10.19 20.86
N ALA A 135 11.89 11.47 21.19
CA ALA A 135 11.31 11.89 22.46
C ALA A 135 9.87 11.37 22.65
N LEU A 136 9.03 11.48 21.63
CA LEU A 136 7.65 10.98 21.65
C LEU A 136 7.59 9.47 21.95
N ASN A 137 8.50 8.68 21.37
CA ASN A 137 8.56 7.24 21.64
C ASN A 137 8.97 6.93 23.10
N THR A 138 9.78 7.77 23.75
CA THR A 138 10.08 7.61 25.18
C THR A 138 8.89 7.89 26.10
N CYS A 139 7.85 8.55 25.59
CA CYS A 139 6.62 8.81 26.34
C CYS A 139 5.57 7.70 26.22
N VAL A 140 5.87 6.62 25.48
CA VAL A 140 5.01 5.43 25.42
C VAL A 140 5.31 4.53 26.61
N ASN A 141 4.30 4.24 27.42
CA ASN A 141 4.47 3.38 28.59
C ASN A 141 4.55 1.89 28.19
N HIS A 142 4.81 1.01 29.17
CA HIS A 142 4.95 -0.43 28.96
C HIS A 142 3.67 -1.12 28.43
N GLU A 143 2.50 -0.49 28.56
CA GLU A 143 1.23 -0.97 28.00
C GLU A 143 1.02 -0.50 26.54
N GLY A 144 1.95 0.28 25.98
CA GLY A 144 1.82 0.86 24.65
C GLY A 144 0.96 2.14 24.59
N ARG A 145 0.65 2.75 25.74
CA ARG A 145 -0.14 4.00 25.82
C ARG A 145 0.78 5.21 25.84
N ILE A 146 0.43 6.25 25.08
CA ILE A 146 1.15 7.51 25.08
C ILE A 146 0.77 8.36 26.31
N GLY A 147 1.77 8.77 27.07
CA GLY A 147 1.66 9.60 28.28
C GLY A 147 1.90 11.09 28.04
N TRP A 148 1.97 11.88 29.12
CA TRP A 148 2.25 13.32 29.06
C TRP A 148 1.31 14.13 28.15
N VAL A 149 0.07 13.67 28.00
CA VAL A 149 -0.95 14.35 27.20
C VAL A 149 -1.61 15.40 28.07
N GLN A 150 -1.53 16.66 27.65
CA GLN A 150 -2.08 17.79 28.39
C GLN A 150 -3.61 17.73 28.37
N PRO A 151 -4.34 17.72 29.49
CA PRO A 151 -5.78 17.46 29.55
C PRO A 151 -6.63 18.63 29.03
N ILE A 152 -7.87 18.38 28.59
CA ILE A 152 -8.78 19.42 28.04
C ILE A 152 -9.08 20.47 29.12
N GLY A 153 -8.88 21.77 28.89
CA GLY A 153 -9.06 22.76 29.94
C GLY A 153 -9.00 24.21 29.46
N ALA A 154 -9.16 25.16 30.39
CA ALA A 154 -9.12 26.61 30.17
C ALA A 154 -7.71 27.23 30.28
N ASP A 155 -6.70 26.43 30.63
CA ASP A 155 -5.29 26.78 30.78
C ASP A 155 -4.39 25.55 30.52
N PRO A 156 -3.04 25.69 30.55
CA PRO A 156 -2.13 24.58 30.34
C PRO A 156 -2.30 23.42 31.33
N ARG A 157 -2.86 23.69 32.53
CA ARG A 157 -2.91 22.84 33.71
C ARG A 157 -1.52 22.37 34.18
N LYS A 158 -1.24 22.49 35.48
CA LYS A 158 0.07 22.09 36.07
C LYS A 158 0.11 20.62 36.51
N ASP A 159 -1.02 19.94 36.49
CA ASP A 159 -1.28 18.66 37.14
C ASP A 159 -1.34 17.47 36.17
N PHE A 160 -0.54 17.48 35.09
CA PHE A 160 -0.42 16.33 34.20
C PHE A 160 0.99 15.73 34.22
N ASN A 161 1.07 14.41 34.06
CA ASN A 161 2.25 13.59 34.31
C ASN A 161 2.40 12.50 33.23
N ALA A 162 3.37 11.60 33.41
CA ALA A 162 3.64 10.49 32.50
C ALA A 162 2.43 9.56 32.28
N ASP A 163 1.49 9.48 33.21
CA ASP A 163 0.30 8.63 33.10
C ASP A 163 -0.92 9.39 32.55
N SER A 164 -0.79 10.69 32.30
CA SER A 164 -1.85 11.51 31.73
C SER A 164 -1.99 11.23 30.23
N TRP A 165 -3.16 10.73 29.82
CA TRP A 165 -3.45 10.34 28.44
C TRP A 165 -4.83 10.83 28.02
N GLU A 166 -4.96 11.15 26.74
CA GLU A 166 -6.22 11.51 26.09
C GLU A 166 -6.20 11.00 24.64
N VAL A 167 -7.36 10.66 24.09
CA VAL A 167 -7.47 10.07 22.74
C VAL A 167 -6.87 10.93 21.63
N TYR A 168 -6.94 12.26 21.74
CA TYR A 168 -6.32 13.15 20.75
C TYR A 168 -4.79 13.17 20.83
N GLY A 169 -4.20 12.91 22.00
CA GLY A 169 -2.75 12.75 22.14
C GLY A 169 -2.26 11.51 21.39
N THR A 170 -2.98 10.40 21.50
CA THR A 170 -2.76 9.20 20.67
C THR A 170 -2.90 9.51 19.18
N GLY A 171 -3.93 10.26 18.79
CA GLY A 171 -4.10 10.70 17.40
C GLY A 171 -2.93 11.52 16.88
N ALA A 172 -2.43 12.49 17.66
CA ALA A 172 -1.28 13.32 17.31
C ALA A 172 0.00 12.47 17.17
N PHE A 173 0.23 11.51 18.07
CA PHE A 173 1.35 10.58 18.00
C PHE A 173 1.31 9.71 16.73
N LEU A 174 0.15 9.13 16.41
CA LEU A 174 -0.01 8.31 15.20
C LEU A 174 0.14 9.13 13.92
N LEU A 175 -0.35 10.37 13.90
CA LEU A 175 -0.13 11.29 12.79
C LEU A 175 1.36 11.57 12.60
N ALA A 176 2.10 11.83 13.67
CA ALA A 176 3.55 12.02 13.61
C ALA A 176 4.25 10.81 12.98
N GLY A 177 3.99 9.61 13.51
CA GLY A 177 4.57 8.37 12.98
C GLY A 177 4.23 8.14 11.51
N SER A 178 3.01 8.48 11.08
CA SER A 178 2.57 8.33 9.69
C SER A 178 3.35 9.18 8.67
N GLU A 179 3.95 10.30 9.09
CA GLU A 179 4.77 11.14 8.22
C GLU A 179 6.26 10.90 8.41
N VAL A 180 6.71 10.61 9.64
CA VAL A 180 8.11 10.28 9.94
C VAL A 180 8.56 9.03 9.18
N ILE A 181 7.72 8.00 9.10
CA ILE A 181 8.02 6.77 8.36
C ILE A 181 8.28 6.99 6.85
N LYS A 182 7.87 8.14 6.30
CA LYS A 182 8.09 8.51 4.89
C LYS A 182 9.39 9.31 4.68
N ILE A 183 9.97 9.88 5.74
CA ILE A 183 11.15 10.77 5.71
C ILE A 183 12.45 9.98 5.75
N GLU A 184 12.46 8.94 6.59
CA GLU A 184 13.43 7.87 6.43
C GLU A 184 13.30 7.41 4.99
N PRO A 185 14.42 7.30 4.24
CA PRO A 185 14.38 6.53 3.02
C PRO A 185 14.05 5.10 3.44
N VAL A 186 12.76 4.80 3.48
CA VAL A 186 12.30 3.53 2.96
C VAL A 186 12.43 3.65 1.42
N GLN A 187 13.62 3.91 0.86
CA GLN A 187 14.53 2.84 0.46
C GLN A 187 14.98 1.90 1.61
N THR A 188 14.06 1.19 2.26
CA THR A 188 13.85 -0.18 1.85
C THR A 188 13.35 -0.23 0.39
N GLN A 189 14.17 -0.05 -0.65
CA GLN A 189 15.14 -1.08 -0.99
C GLN A 189 15.33 -2.05 0.18
N ILE A 190 14.31 -2.90 0.41
CA ILE A 190 14.66 -4.32 0.33
C ILE A 190 15.46 -4.29 -0.95
N ALA A 191 16.79 -4.26 -0.87
CA ALA A 191 17.60 -4.57 -2.01
C ALA A 191 16.90 -5.82 -2.48
N GLN A 192 16.11 -5.73 -3.57
CA GLN A 192 15.54 -6.88 -4.24
C GLN A 192 16.81 -7.63 -4.50
N PRO A 193 17.15 -8.64 -3.68
CA PRO A 193 18.54 -8.92 -3.38
C PRO A 193 19.13 -9.27 -4.71
N THR A 194 19.96 -8.37 -5.29
CA THR A 194 20.05 -8.13 -6.74
C THR A 194 19.68 -9.40 -7.46
N PRO A 195 18.44 -9.56 -7.98
CA PRO A 195 17.81 -10.87 -8.08
C PRO A 195 18.85 -11.82 -8.60
N THR A 196 19.36 -12.67 -7.69
CA THR A 196 20.39 -13.61 -8.07
C THR A 196 19.81 -14.37 -9.23
N ASN A 197 20.63 -14.97 -10.10
CA ASN A 197 20.09 -15.66 -11.26
C ASN A 197 19.06 -16.77 -10.91
N GLN A 198 18.88 -17.04 -9.61
CA GLN A 198 18.02 -17.97 -8.90
C GLN A 198 16.65 -17.40 -8.48
N GLN A 199 16.34 -16.10 -8.66
CA GLN A 199 14.99 -15.57 -8.43
C GLN A 199 14.18 -15.46 -9.72
N THR A 200 12.86 -15.54 -9.60
CA THR A 200 11.95 -15.05 -10.65
C THR A 200 12.13 -13.54 -10.77
N LYS A 201 12.48 -13.07 -11.96
CA LYS A 201 12.57 -11.63 -12.25
C LYS A 201 11.25 -11.13 -12.85
N PHE A 202 10.86 -9.92 -12.51
CA PHE A 202 9.65 -9.28 -13.02
C PHE A 202 10.00 -7.98 -13.75
N LEU A 203 9.33 -7.70 -14.87
CA LEU A 203 9.41 -6.45 -15.61
C LEU A 203 7.99 -6.00 -15.98
N TYR A 204 7.47 -4.99 -15.29
CA TYR A 204 6.15 -4.43 -15.60
C TYR A 204 6.20 -3.65 -16.93
N LEU A 205 5.26 -3.94 -17.81
CA LEU A 205 5.08 -3.25 -19.09
C LEU A 205 3.97 -2.19 -19.00
N SER A 206 3.06 -2.40 -18.07
CA SER A 206 2.06 -1.42 -17.62
C SER A 206 2.50 -0.76 -16.30
N GLY A 207 1.58 -0.13 -15.56
CA GLY A 207 1.72 0.10 -14.12
C GLY A 207 1.26 -1.09 -13.27
N THR A 208 1.40 -0.99 -11.95
CA THR A 208 0.85 -1.92 -10.94
C THR A 208 -0.56 -1.53 -10.48
N GLY A 209 -1.00 -0.31 -10.77
CA GLY A 209 -2.31 0.24 -10.46
C GLY A 209 -2.62 1.48 -11.29
N THR A 210 -3.62 2.25 -10.86
CA THR A 210 -4.03 3.51 -11.53
C THR A 210 -3.10 4.69 -11.24
N ASP A 211 -2.26 4.59 -10.22
CA ASP A 211 -1.32 5.61 -9.74
C ASP A 211 0.04 5.59 -10.46
N ASP A 212 0.38 4.50 -11.13
CA ASP A 212 1.63 4.30 -11.87
C ASP A 212 1.42 3.75 -13.30
N ALA A 213 0.20 3.89 -13.84
CA ALA A 213 -0.17 3.37 -15.14
C ALA A 213 0.72 3.92 -16.26
N VAL A 214 1.03 3.07 -17.25
CA VAL A 214 1.92 3.40 -18.38
C VAL A 214 1.08 3.63 -19.63
N MET A 215 1.41 4.67 -20.40
CA MET A 215 0.68 5.03 -21.61
C MET A 215 1.06 4.10 -22.78
N TRP A 216 0.06 3.48 -23.39
CA TRP A 216 0.19 2.61 -24.57
C TRP A 216 -0.54 3.22 -25.76
N ASP A 217 -0.09 2.92 -26.99
CA ASP A 217 -0.85 3.24 -28.20
C ASP A 217 -2.15 2.45 -28.19
N PHE A 218 -3.27 3.11 -28.50
CA PHE A 218 -4.60 2.54 -28.39
C PHE A 218 -5.52 2.96 -29.53
N TYR A 219 -6.32 2.02 -30.02
CA TYR A 219 -7.36 2.22 -31.01
C TYR A 219 -8.65 1.52 -30.56
N CYS A 220 -9.76 2.23 -30.53
CA CYS A 220 -11.08 1.66 -30.25
C CYS A 220 -11.90 1.55 -31.54
N THR A 221 -12.57 0.42 -31.77
CA THR A 221 -13.29 0.15 -33.02
C THR A 221 -14.66 0.82 -33.12
N ALA A 222 -15.31 1.14 -32.00
CA ALA A 222 -16.64 1.73 -31.97
C ALA A 222 -16.86 2.57 -30.70
N GLY A 223 -17.98 3.31 -30.67
CA GLY A 223 -18.31 4.20 -29.55
C GLY A 223 -17.53 5.50 -29.58
N ARG A 224 -17.44 6.18 -28.42
CA ARG A 224 -16.77 7.48 -28.32
C ARG A 224 -15.29 7.37 -28.67
N ASN A 225 -14.75 8.40 -29.32
CA ASN A 225 -13.35 8.50 -29.73
C ASN A 225 -12.80 7.29 -30.53
N SER A 226 -13.67 6.51 -31.19
CA SER A 226 -13.28 5.39 -32.05
C SER A 226 -12.76 5.86 -33.42
N GLY A 227 -12.16 4.95 -34.18
CA GLY A 227 -11.73 5.22 -35.55
C GLY A 227 -10.38 5.92 -35.71
N LYS A 228 -9.67 6.17 -34.59
CA LYS A 228 -8.36 6.84 -34.57
C LYS A 228 -7.46 6.25 -33.50
N TRP A 229 -6.15 6.33 -33.74
CA TRP A 229 -5.14 6.01 -32.74
C TRP A 229 -5.01 7.16 -31.73
N ALA A 230 -4.82 6.80 -30.47
CA ALA A 230 -4.59 7.69 -29.34
C ALA A 230 -3.68 6.98 -28.33
N GLN A 231 -3.48 7.59 -27.16
CA GLN A 231 -2.77 6.98 -26.05
C GLN A 231 -3.75 6.68 -24.91
N ILE A 232 -3.55 5.56 -24.21
CA ILE A 232 -4.37 5.18 -23.05
C ILE A 232 -3.47 4.65 -21.92
N PRO A 233 -3.73 4.98 -20.64
CA PRO A 233 -2.99 4.38 -19.54
C PRO A 233 -3.37 2.90 -19.38
N VAL A 234 -2.40 2.06 -19.08
CA VAL A 234 -2.59 0.66 -18.71
C VAL A 234 -1.96 0.43 -17.32
N PRO A 235 -2.72 -0.10 -16.33
CA PRO A 235 -4.09 -0.60 -16.45
C PRO A 235 -5.19 0.48 -16.45
N SER A 236 -6.25 0.27 -17.24
CA SER A 236 -7.47 1.10 -17.19
C SER A 236 -8.69 0.43 -17.82
N ASN A 237 -9.88 1.03 -17.60
CA ASN A 237 -11.07 0.77 -18.40
C ASN A 237 -11.27 1.92 -19.39
N TRP A 238 -11.41 1.62 -20.68
CA TRP A 238 -11.37 2.65 -21.72
C TRP A 238 -12.54 3.64 -21.65
N GLU A 239 -13.66 3.24 -21.03
CA GLU A 239 -14.83 4.11 -20.85
C GLU A 239 -14.54 5.32 -19.97
N PHE A 240 -13.64 5.16 -18.99
CA PHE A 240 -13.19 6.26 -18.11
C PHE A 240 -12.16 7.19 -18.77
N HIS A 241 -11.62 6.78 -19.92
CA HIS A 241 -10.71 7.58 -20.73
C HIS A 241 -11.39 8.14 -21.98
N GLY A 242 -12.73 8.17 -21.99
CA GLY A 242 -13.52 8.79 -23.04
C GLY A 242 -13.70 7.94 -24.30
N PHE A 243 -13.33 6.66 -24.27
CA PHE A 243 -13.54 5.73 -25.38
C PHE A 243 -14.79 4.87 -25.18
N GLY A 244 -15.28 4.27 -26.26
CA GLY A 244 -16.40 3.34 -26.23
C GLY A 244 -17.70 3.92 -25.64
N LYS A 245 -18.56 3.05 -25.11
CA LYS A 245 -19.85 3.39 -24.50
C LYS A 245 -19.99 2.72 -23.12
N PHE A 246 -20.38 3.51 -22.12
CA PHE A 246 -20.80 2.98 -20.83
C PHE A 246 -22.06 2.13 -21.02
N THR A 247 -22.03 0.91 -20.52
CA THR A 247 -23.15 -0.03 -20.57
C THR A 247 -23.28 -0.74 -19.24
N TYR A 248 -24.51 -0.94 -18.79
CA TYR A 248 -24.84 -1.75 -17.63
C TYR A 248 -25.21 -3.18 -18.06
N GLY A 249 -25.01 -4.17 -17.19
CA GLY A 249 -25.22 -5.58 -17.56
C GLY A 249 -26.69 -5.97 -17.84
N HIS A 250 -27.64 -5.06 -17.63
CA HIS A 250 -29.04 -5.21 -18.05
C HIS A 250 -29.40 -4.46 -19.34
N ASP A 251 -28.47 -3.71 -19.92
CA ASP A 251 -28.70 -2.99 -21.16
C ASP A 251 -28.89 -3.97 -22.32
N ARG A 252 -30.00 -3.79 -23.05
CA ARG A 252 -30.37 -4.59 -24.24
C ARG A 252 -29.52 -4.25 -25.45
N GLU A 253 -29.06 -3.01 -25.56
CA GLU A 253 -28.26 -2.51 -26.68
C GLU A 253 -26.82 -2.25 -26.26
N ARG A 254 -25.92 -3.11 -26.73
CA ARG A 254 -24.47 -2.99 -26.48
C ARG A 254 -23.73 -2.81 -27.78
N LEU A 255 -22.70 -1.96 -27.75
CA LEU A 255 -21.77 -1.87 -28.86
C LEU A 255 -20.79 -3.03 -28.77
N ASN A 256 -20.52 -3.67 -29.91
CA ASN A 256 -19.49 -4.71 -30.01
C ASN A 256 -18.12 -4.05 -30.22
N GLU A 257 -17.59 -3.46 -29.15
CA GLU A 257 -16.35 -2.68 -29.15
C GLU A 257 -15.15 -3.59 -28.97
N SER A 258 -14.06 -3.26 -29.65
CA SER A 258 -12.75 -3.87 -29.44
C SER A 258 -11.70 -2.77 -29.29
N GLY A 259 -10.75 -3.00 -28.38
CA GLY A 259 -9.60 -2.16 -28.15
C GLY A 259 -8.34 -2.85 -28.68
N MET A 260 -7.61 -2.17 -29.54
CA MET A 260 -6.31 -2.62 -30.05
C MET A 260 -5.22 -1.77 -29.38
N TYR A 261 -4.22 -2.43 -28.81
CA TYR A 261 -3.13 -1.81 -28.07
C TYR A 261 -1.79 -2.14 -28.74
N SER A 262 -0.85 -1.18 -28.69
CA SER A 262 0.55 -1.43 -29.04
C SER A 262 1.49 -0.80 -28.01
N TYR A 263 2.56 -1.52 -27.67
CA TYR A 263 3.57 -1.05 -26.72
C TYR A 263 4.97 -1.56 -27.10
N ARG A 264 5.97 -0.69 -27.00
CA ARG A 264 7.38 -1.03 -27.27
C ARG A 264 8.11 -1.25 -25.95
N PHE A 265 8.89 -2.32 -25.87
CA PHE A 265 9.62 -2.68 -24.65
C PHE A 265 10.93 -3.38 -24.97
N GLU A 266 11.89 -3.33 -24.05
CA GLU A 266 13.15 -4.06 -24.16
C GLU A 266 13.23 -5.14 -23.09
N VAL A 267 13.81 -6.29 -23.47
CA VAL A 267 14.09 -7.40 -22.53
C VAL A 267 15.60 -7.54 -22.37
N PRO A 268 16.12 -7.57 -21.13
CA PRO A 268 17.56 -7.74 -20.88
C PRO A 268 18.16 -8.99 -21.55
N ASN A 269 19.40 -8.87 -22.05
CA ASN A 269 20.06 -9.96 -22.77
C ASN A 269 20.33 -11.21 -21.88
N ASP A 270 20.49 -11.02 -20.57
CA ASP A 270 20.69 -12.12 -19.60
C ASP A 270 19.43 -12.99 -19.41
N TRP A 271 18.26 -12.56 -19.90
CA TRP A 271 17.04 -13.37 -19.87
C TRP A 271 16.97 -14.43 -20.97
N LYS A 272 17.89 -14.41 -21.94
CA LYS A 272 17.91 -15.38 -23.05
C LYS A 272 18.01 -16.84 -22.59
N THR A 273 18.55 -17.08 -21.40
CA THR A 273 18.67 -18.42 -20.79
C THR A 273 17.53 -18.74 -19.84
N LYS A 274 16.50 -17.90 -19.74
CA LYS A 274 15.36 -18.05 -18.82
C LYS A 274 14.10 -18.46 -19.58
N ASP A 275 13.13 -19.01 -18.86
CA ASP A 275 11.79 -19.21 -19.36
C ASP A 275 11.01 -17.90 -19.10
N VAL A 276 10.72 -17.16 -20.17
CA VAL A 276 10.10 -15.84 -20.11
C VAL A 276 8.63 -15.92 -20.51
N HIS A 277 7.75 -15.48 -19.62
CA HIS A 277 6.32 -15.43 -19.85
C HIS A 277 5.82 -13.98 -19.81
N ILE A 278 4.85 -13.64 -20.64
CA ILE A 278 4.02 -12.45 -20.45
C ILE A 278 2.80 -12.83 -19.64
N VAL A 279 2.47 -12.01 -18.65
CA VAL A 279 1.37 -12.24 -17.70
C VAL A 279 0.42 -11.06 -17.73
N PHE A 280 -0.87 -11.36 -17.83
CA PHE A 280 -1.96 -10.40 -17.69
C PHE A 280 -2.75 -10.79 -16.44
N ASP A 281 -2.87 -9.90 -15.46
CA ASP A 281 -3.61 -10.18 -14.23
C ASP A 281 -5.14 -10.06 -14.40
N GLY A 282 -5.57 -9.47 -15.51
CA GLY A 282 -6.96 -9.35 -15.94
C GLY A 282 -7.12 -8.39 -17.13
N SER A 283 -7.90 -8.80 -18.12
CA SER A 283 -8.20 -8.04 -19.34
C SER A 283 -9.61 -8.37 -19.82
N MET A 284 -10.45 -7.36 -20.06
CA MET A 284 -11.86 -7.56 -20.43
C MET A 284 -12.06 -7.62 -21.95
N THR A 285 -12.37 -8.75 -22.57
CA THR A 285 -12.62 -10.09 -21.97
C THR A 285 -12.14 -11.22 -22.84
N ASP A 286 -12.37 -11.15 -24.15
CA ASP A 286 -11.62 -12.00 -25.07
C ASP A 286 -10.34 -11.22 -25.44
N THR A 287 -9.18 -11.82 -25.18
CA THR A 287 -7.88 -11.14 -25.35
C THR A 287 -6.94 -11.96 -26.23
N GLU A 288 -6.50 -11.35 -27.33
CA GLU A 288 -5.45 -11.87 -28.21
C GLU A 288 -4.15 -11.12 -27.95
N VAL A 289 -3.03 -11.85 -27.91
CA VAL A 289 -1.71 -11.27 -27.61
C VAL A 289 -0.73 -11.68 -28.70
N LYS A 290 0.01 -10.70 -29.23
CA LYS A 290 1.11 -10.92 -30.18
C LYS A 290 2.38 -10.24 -29.69
N ILE A 291 3.51 -10.87 -29.97
CA ILE A 291 4.85 -10.33 -29.76
C ILE A 291 5.56 -10.32 -31.10
N ASN A 292 6.03 -9.15 -31.53
CA ASN A 292 6.71 -8.95 -32.80
C ASN A 292 5.90 -9.52 -34.00
N GLY A 293 4.59 -9.26 -34.03
CA GLY A 293 3.67 -9.74 -35.07
C GLY A 293 3.29 -11.22 -34.99
N LYS A 294 3.82 -12.00 -34.04
CA LYS A 294 3.52 -13.43 -33.87
C LYS A 294 2.62 -13.66 -32.67
N SER A 295 1.63 -14.55 -32.79
CA SER A 295 0.75 -14.92 -31.67
C SER A 295 1.55 -15.51 -30.50
N ALA A 296 1.24 -15.05 -29.28
CA ALA A 296 1.76 -15.59 -28.03
C ALA A 296 1.04 -16.88 -27.62
N GLY A 297 -0.19 -17.12 -28.10
CA GLY A 297 -0.97 -18.31 -27.77
C GLY A 297 -2.43 -18.20 -28.22
N ALA A 298 -3.25 -19.16 -27.76
CA ALA A 298 -4.70 -19.12 -28.00
C ALA A 298 -5.34 -17.90 -27.31
N MET A 299 -6.40 -17.35 -27.90
CA MET A 299 -7.19 -16.26 -27.32
C MET A 299 -7.63 -16.62 -25.90
N HIS A 300 -7.36 -15.73 -24.94
CA HIS A 300 -7.88 -15.87 -23.59
C HIS A 300 -9.35 -15.44 -23.56
N GLN A 301 -10.18 -16.14 -22.79
CA GLN A 301 -11.59 -15.80 -22.60
C GLN A 301 -11.90 -15.70 -21.10
N GLY A 302 -12.34 -14.52 -20.67
CA GLY A 302 -12.66 -14.19 -19.29
C GLY A 302 -11.87 -13.00 -18.79
N ALA A 303 -12.51 -12.11 -18.03
CA ALA A 303 -11.89 -10.87 -17.57
C ALA A 303 -11.16 -10.99 -16.24
N TYR A 304 -11.65 -11.85 -15.35
CA TYR A 304 -11.31 -11.77 -13.93
C TYR A 304 -10.13 -12.64 -13.52
N TYR A 305 -9.65 -13.49 -14.42
CA TYR A 305 -8.59 -14.46 -14.17
C TYR A 305 -7.28 -14.02 -14.78
N ARG A 306 -6.19 -14.35 -14.07
CA ARG A 306 -4.84 -14.20 -14.61
C ARG A 306 -4.60 -15.23 -15.71
N PHE A 307 -3.96 -14.81 -16.78
CA PHE A 307 -3.44 -15.70 -17.81
C PHE A 307 -2.03 -15.32 -18.21
N ARG A 308 -1.30 -16.28 -18.80
CA ARG A 308 0.08 -16.07 -19.24
C ARG A 308 0.42 -16.92 -20.45
N TYR A 309 1.42 -16.48 -21.21
CA TYR A 309 1.98 -17.21 -22.34
C TYR A 309 3.50 -17.29 -22.24
N ASP A 310 4.09 -18.43 -22.59
CA ASP A 310 5.53 -18.54 -22.83
C ASP A 310 5.86 -17.81 -24.14
N ILE A 311 6.63 -16.72 -24.04
CA ILE A 311 7.04 -15.90 -25.18
C ILE A 311 8.55 -15.96 -25.41
N SER A 312 9.26 -16.88 -24.75
CA SER A 312 10.72 -16.98 -24.75
C SER A 312 11.31 -17.00 -26.17
N LYS A 313 10.60 -17.65 -27.11
CA LYS A 313 11.00 -17.80 -28.53
C LYS A 313 10.54 -16.65 -29.43
N LEU A 314 9.70 -15.74 -28.94
CA LEU A 314 9.17 -14.60 -29.69
C LEU A 314 9.96 -13.31 -29.45
N LEU A 315 10.75 -13.28 -28.38
CA LEU A 315 11.52 -12.12 -27.93
C LEU A 315 12.82 -11.91 -28.71
N LYS A 316 13.15 -10.64 -28.92
CA LYS A 316 14.45 -10.13 -29.35
C LYS A 316 15.16 -9.59 -28.10
N TYR A 317 16.02 -10.41 -27.51
CA TYR A 317 16.76 -10.04 -26.29
C TYR A 317 17.80 -8.94 -26.56
N GLY A 318 17.93 -7.98 -25.63
CA GLY A 318 18.81 -6.81 -25.72
C GLY A 318 18.45 -5.84 -26.86
N ARG A 319 17.20 -5.89 -27.32
CA ARG A 319 16.66 -5.06 -28.40
C ARG A 319 15.19 -4.75 -28.13
N GLU A 320 14.67 -3.76 -28.84
CA GLU A 320 13.25 -3.42 -28.82
C GLU A 320 12.38 -4.57 -29.36
N ASN A 321 11.28 -4.81 -28.64
CA ASN A 321 10.18 -5.70 -28.97
C ASN A 321 8.88 -4.89 -29.06
N VAL A 322 7.94 -5.39 -29.85
CA VAL A 322 6.59 -4.82 -29.94
C VAL A 322 5.59 -5.82 -29.35
N LEU A 323 4.80 -5.36 -28.39
CA LEU A 323 3.62 -6.03 -27.85
C LEU A 323 2.39 -5.47 -28.57
N GLU A 324 1.53 -6.34 -29.07
CA GLU A 324 0.25 -5.97 -29.66
C GLU A 324 -0.84 -6.79 -28.98
N VAL A 325 -1.92 -6.14 -28.54
CA VAL A 325 -3.02 -6.80 -27.83
C VAL A 325 -4.34 -6.37 -28.45
N THR A 326 -5.20 -7.32 -28.79
CA THR A 326 -6.60 -7.03 -29.15
C THR A 326 -7.50 -7.52 -28.04
N VAL A 327 -8.38 -6.65 -27.57
CA VAL A 327 -9.26 -6.88 -26.44
C VAL A 327 -10.70 -6.65 -26.88
N HIS A 328 -11.51 -7.70 -26.92
CA HIS A 328 -12.92 -7.62 -27.27
C HIS A 328 -13.77 -7.49 -26.00
N LYS A 329 -14.66 -6.50 -25.98
CA LYS A 329 -15.53 -6.20 -24.83
C LYS A 329 -16.55 -7.30 -24.55
N SER A 330 -17.00 -7.98 -25.59
CA SER A 330 -17.83 -9.18 -25.51
C SER A 330 -16.99 -10.42 -25.83
N SER A 331 -17.33 -11.52 -25.18
CA SER A 331 -16.75 -12.84 -25.44
C SER A 331 -17.47 -13.51 -26.59
N SER A 332 -16.69 -14.19 -27.43
CA SER A 332 -17.22 -15.15 -28.41
C SER A 332 -17.73 -16.44 -27.77
N ASN A 333 -17.38 -16.71 -26.51
CA ASN A 333 -17.88 -17.83 -25.74
C ASN A 333 -19.16 -17.45 -24.98
N ALA A 334 -20.28 -18.09 -25.35
CA ALA A 334 -21.59 -17.78 -24.78
C ALA A 334 -21.67 -17.96 -23.26
N SER A 335 -20.95 -18.92 -22.68
CA SER A 335 -20.93 -19.14 -21.23
C SER A 335 -20.19 -18.01 -20.50
N VAL A 336 -19.05 -17.59 -21.06
CA VAL A 336 -18.25 -16.47 -20.53
C VAL A 336 -19.01 -15.15 -20.67
N GLU A 337 -19.61 -14.90 -21.84
CA GLU A 337 -20.45 -13.72 -22.08
C GLU A 337 -21.60 -13.67 -21.07
N ALA A 338 -22.26 -14.80 -20.84
CA ALA A 338 -23.35 -14.88 -19.89
C ALA A 338 -22.92 -14.60 -18.45
N ALA A 339 -21.82 -15.21 -18.00
CA ALA A 339 -21.33 -15.07 -16.64
C ALA A 339 -20.76 -13.68 -16.35
N GLU A 340 -20.12 -13.02 -17.33
CA GLU A 340 -19.39 -11.78 -17.08
C GLU A 340 -20.08 -10.53 -17.57
N ARG A 341 -21.02 -10.62 -18.52
CA ARG A 341 -21.63 -9.46 -19.17
C ARG A 341 -23.12 -9.32 -18.87
N TYR A 342 -23.83 -10.37 -18.46
CA TYR A 342 -25.24 -10.26 -18.01
C TYR A 342 -25.33 -10.31 -16.49
N ALA A 343 -25.12 -9.18 -15.83
CA ALA A 343 -25.11 -9.09 -14.38
C ALA A 343 -25.43 -7.67 -13.88
N ASP A 344 -25.65 -7.53 -12.57
CA ASP A 344 -25.97 -6.27 -11.90
C ASP A 344 -24.71 -5.42 -11.65
N PHE A 345 -24.03 -5.03 -12.73
CA PHE A 345 -22.89 -4.12 -12.68
C PHE A 345 -22.57 -3.48 -14.04
N TRP A 346 -21.69 -2.48 -14.02
CA TRP A 346 -21.12 -1.89 -15.23
C TRP A 346 -20.27 -2.89 -16.01
N VAL A 347 -20.49 -2.91 -17.32
CA VAL A 347 -19.74 -3.70 -18.31
C VAL A 347 -18.77 -2.77 -19.02
N PHE A 348 -17.49 -2.94 -18.71
CA PHE A 348 -16.38 -2.17 -19.29
C PHE A 348 -15.56 -3.02 -20.26
N GLY A 349 -14.70 -2.35 -21.03
CA GLY A 349 -13.62 -2.98 -21.78
C GLY A 349 -12.23 -2.60 -21.24
N GLY A 350 -11.22 -3.28 -21.77
CA GLY A 350 -9.82 -2.89 -21.64
C GLY A 350 -8.97 -3.73 -20.69
N ILE A 351 -7.67 -3.43 -20.69
CA ILE A 351 -6.66 -4.09 -19.86
C ILE A 351 -6.65 -3.39 -18.50
N PHE A 352 -7.50 -3.86 -17.59
CA PHE A 352 -7.82 -3.15 -16.33
C PHE A 352 -6.99 -3.61 -15.12
N ARG A 353 -6.08 -4.56 -15.30
CA ARG A 353 -5.10 -4.97 -14.30
C ARG A 353 -3.69 -5.09 -14.91
N PRO A 354 -2.63 -5.17 -14.11
CA PRO A 354 -1.25 -5.11 -14.60
C PRO A 354 -0.88 -6.17 -15.64
N VAL A 355 0.08 -5.79 -16.49
CA VAL A 355 0.78 -6.62 -17.46
C VAL A 355 2.28 -6.56 -17.21
N TRP A 356 2.92 -7.71 -17.09
CA TRP A 356 4.36 -7.80 -16.88
C TRP A 356 4.97 -9.01 -17.57
N LEU A 357 6.29 -9.01 -17.66
CA LEU A 357 7.07 -10.19 -17.99
C LEU A 357 7.60 -10.83 -16.71
N GLU A 358 7.51 -12.15 -16.61
CA GLU A 358 8.18 -12.96 -15.60
C GLU A 358 9.27 -13.80 -16.26
N ALA A 359 10.47 -13.83 -15.68
CA ALA A 359 11.58 -14.63 -16.16
C ALA A 359 12.08 -15.60 -15.09
N LEU A 360 11.85 -16.88 -15.35
CA LEU A 360 12.15 -17.99 -14.47
C LEU A 360 13.47 -18.66 -14.87
N PRO A 361 14.31 -19.10 -13.93
CA PRO A 361 15.42 -20.00 -14.25
C PRO A 361 14.91 -21.28 -14.95
N GLN A 362 15.76 -21.95 -15.73
CA GLN A 362 15.37 -23.21 -16.40
C GLN A 362 14.94 -24.30 -15.39
N GLN A 363 15.62 -24.36 -14.26
CA GLN A 363 15.29 -25.21 -13.12
C GLN A 363 14.52 -24.34 -12.13
N HIS A 364 13.18 -24.39 -12.13
CA HIS A 364 12.37 -23.51 -11.28
C HIS A 364 11.22 -24.23 -10.60
N ILE A 365 10.71 -23.58 -9.56
CA ILE A 365 9.44 -23.89 -8.89
C ILE A 365 8.37 -23.07 -9.63
N LYS A 366 7.36 -23.74 -10.16
CA LYS A 366 6.27 -23.11 -10.93
C LYS A 366 5.22 -22.48 -10.02
N ARG A 367 4.82 -23.20 -8.97
CA ARG A 367 3.90 -22.73 -7.91
C ARG A 367 3.93 -23.70 -6.73
N VAL A 368 3.34 -23.28 -5.62
CA VAL A 368 3.05 -24.17 -4.47
C VAL A 368 1.57 -24.12 -4.12
N ALA A 369 1.10 -25.12 -3.39
CA ALA A 369 -0.19 -25.12 -2.70
C ALA A 369 0.05 -25.59 -1.26
N ILE A 370 -0.36 -24.77 -0.28
CA ILE A 370 -0.01 -24.95 1.14
C ILE A 370 -1.28 -25.18 1.95
N ASP A 371 -1.28 -26.25 2.75
CA ASP A 371 -2.28 -26.58 3.76
C ASP A 371 -1.60 -26.58 5.14
N ALA A 372 -1.80 -25.49 5.89
CA ALA A 372 -1.25 -25.29 7.23
C ALA A 372 -2.39 -25.26 8.25
N GLN A 373 -2.53 -26.35 9.02
CA GLN A 373 -3.68 -26.62 9.87
C GLN A 373 -3.46 -26.18 11.31
N MET A 374 -4.55 -25.92 12.05
CA MET A 374 -4.46 -25.41 13.43
C MET A 374 -3.68 -26.32 14.39
N ASN A 375 -3.58 -27.61 14.11
CA ASN A 375 -2.84 -28.59 14.91
C ASN A 375 -1.34 -28.63 14.60
N GLY A 376 -0.84 -27.70 13.76
CA GLY A 376 0.55 -27.65 13.34
C GLY A 376 0.91 -28.53 12.16
N ARG A 377 -0.03 -29.35 11.65
CA ARG A 377 0.21 -30.12 10.43
C ARG A 377 0.39 -29.18 9.25
N PHE A 378 1.45 -29.40 8.50
CA PHE A 378 1.81 -28.62 7.34
C PHE A 378 2.01 -29.55 6.15
N ASN A 379 1.21 -29.38 5.10
CA ASN A 379 1.42 -30.03 3.81
C ASN A 379 1.65 -28.97 2.75
N MET A 380 2.61 -29.20 1.87
CA MET A 380 2.86 -28.34 0.72
C MET A 380 3.09 -29.15 -0.53
N ASP A 381 2.22 -28.98 -1.51
CA ASP A 381 2.42 -29.49 -2.86
C ASP A 381 3.27 -28.48 -3.64
N VAL A 382 4.44 -28.91 -4.11
CA VAL A 382 5.38 -28.10 -4.90
C VAL A 382 5.31 -28.56 -6.35
N PHE A 383 4.94 -27.65 -7.24
CA PHE A 383 4.85 -27.90 -8.69
C PHE A 383 6.09 -27.32 -9.37
N LEU A 384 6.75 -28.12 -10.19
CA LEU A 384 8.08 -27.83 -10.74
C LEU A 384 8.00 -27.50 -12.23
N GLY A 385 9.01 -26.81 -12.74
CA GLY A 385 9.21 -26.61 -14.17
C GLY A 385 9.66 -27.91 -14.86
N ASN A 386 9.37 -28.04 -16.15
CA ASN A 386 9.57 -29.29 -16.93
C ASN A 386 11.02 -29.78 -17.03
N LYS A 387 12.00 -28.96 -16.66
CA LYS A 387 13.45 -29.26 -16.76
C LYS A 387 14.09 -29.61 -15.41
N VAL A 388 13.30 -29.68 -14.33
CA VAL A 388 13.80 -30.03 -13.00
C VAL A 388 14.19 -31.50 -12.93
N SER A 389 15.38 -31.79 -12.42
CA SER A 389 15.89 -33.15 -12.25
C SER A 389 17.05 -33.23 -11.26
N LYS A 390 17.15 -34.34 -10.52
CA LYS A 390 18.25 -34.66 -9.59
C LYS A 390 18.53 -33.47 -8.65
N SER A 391 17.50 -33.05 -7.94
CA SER A 391 17.51 -31.85 -7.10
C SER A 391 16.95 -32.18 -5.71
N GLU A 392 17.06 -31.26 -4.77
CA GLU A 392 16.41 -31.28 -3.46
C GLU A 392 15.47 -30.08 -3.39
N VAL A 393 14.28 -30.26 -2.82
CA VAL A 393 13.42 -29.16 -2.44
C VAL A 393 13.47 -29.00 -0.92
N VAL A 394 13.73 -27.78 -0.49
CA VAL A 394 13.86 -27.41 0.93
C VAL A 394 12.84 -26.33 1.24
N ALA A 395 12.00 -26.54 2.25
CA ALA A 395 11.06 -25.55 2.75
C ALA A 395 11.38 -25.19 4.20
N GLN A 396 11.73 -23.93 4.44
CA GLN A 396 11.93 -23.39 5.78
C GLN A 396 10.79 -22.45 6.13
N LEU A 397 10.06 -22.78 7.19
CA LEU A 397 9.09 -21.87 7.77
C LEU A 397 9.82 -20.87 8.68
N LYS A 398 9.41 -19.60 8.62
CA LYS A 398 9.96 -18.49 9.38
C LYS A 398 8.83 -17.64 9.95
N THR A 399 9.06 -17.05 11.10
CA THR A 399 8.23 -15.95 11.60
C THR A 399 8.32 -14.74 10.67
N ILE A 400 7.41 -13.77 10.80
CA ILE A 400 7.33 -12.64 9.87
C ILE A 400 8.58 -11.74 9.90
N ASP A 401 9.22 -11.64 11.06
CA ASP A 401 10.51 -10.99 11.35
C ASP A 401 11.72 -11.80 10.86
N GLY A 402 11.52 -13.03 10.38
CA GLY A 402 12.52 -13.80 9.66
C GLY A 402 13.25 -14.87 10.48
N ALA A 403 12.91 -15.05 11.75
CA ALA A 403 13.47 -16.13 12.56
C ALA A 403 12.95 -17.51 12.08
N PRO A 404 13.81 -18.54 11.98
CA PRO A 404 13.35 -19.90 11.69
C PRO A 404 12.31 -20.38 12.70
N TYR A 405 11.26 -21.04 12.20
CA TYR A 405 10.22 -21.64 13.01
C TYR A 405 10.13 -23.13 12.68
N GLY A 406 10.73 -23.96 13.53
CA GLY A 406 10.89 -25.40 13.31
C GLY A 406 11.98 -25.76 12.29
N ASP A 407 12.21 -27.06 12.14
CA ASP A 407 13.21 -27.60 11.20
C ASP A 407 12.75 -27.48 9.74
N PRO A 408 13.70 -27.34 8.79
CA PRO A 408 13.38 -27.33 7.37
C PRO A 408 12.87 -28.69 6.91
N ILE A 409 11.81 -28.68 6.08
CA ILE A 409 11.30 -29.88 5.43
C ILE A 409 12.08 -30.08 4.12
N ARG A 410 12.62 -31.28 3.91
CA ARG A 410 13.50 -31.61 2.79
C ARG A 410 13.00 -32.82 2.03
N GLN A 411 13.09 -32.79 0.71
CA GLN A 411 12.84 -33.96 -0.13
C GLN A 411 13.71 -33.95 -1.37
N ASN A 412 14.43 -35.05 -1.59
CA ASN A 412 15.15 -35.30 -2.83
C ASN A 412 14.18 -35.68 -3.95
N ILE A 413 14.48 -35.22 -5.15
CA ILE A 413 13.68 -35.44 -6.35
C ILE A 413 14.56 -35.87 -7.51
N ASP A 414 14.06 -36.86 -8.25
CA ASP A 414 14.57 -37.19 -9.58
C ASP A 414 13.83 -36.33 -10.62
N LYS A 415 13.33 -36.91 -11.70
CA LYS A 415 12.50 -36.21 -12.69
C LYS A 415 11.03 -36.37 -12.31
N THR A 416 10.42 -35.30 -11.82
CA THR A 416 9.00 -35.24 -11.46
C THR A 416 8.43 -33.84 -11.72
N ASP A 417 7.13 -33.78 -12.00
CA ASP A 417 6.41 -32.52 -12.20
C ASP A 417 5.95 -31.89 -10.88
N SER A 418 5.83 -32.70 -9.82
CA SER A 418 5.44 -32.23 -8.49
C SER A 418 5.89 -33.15 -7.37
N ILE A 419 5.94 -32.62 -6.15
CA ILE A 419 6.18 -33.36 -4.91
C ILE A 419 5.33 -32.82 -3.76
N ARG A 420 5.22 -33.58 -2.68
CA ARG A 420 4.57 -33.17 -1.44
C ARG A 420 5.55 -33.17 -0.28
N LEU A 421 5.72 -32.00 0.34
CA LEU A 421 6.43 -31.84 1.60
C LEU A 421 5.42 -31.91 2.75
N THR A 422 5.76 -32.65 3.81
CA THR A 422 4.94 -32.73 5.03
C THR A 422 5.80 -32.44 6.25
N GLY A 423 5.25 -31.67 7.19
CA GLY A 423 5.88 -31.33 8.46
C GLY A 423 4.85 -31.19 9.58
N LEU A 424 5.36 -31.12 10.81
CA LEU A 424 4.58 -30.88 12.01
C LEU A 424 5.28 -29.80 12.84
N PHE A 425 4.58 -28.70 13.11
CA PHE A 425 5.10 -27.57 13.88
C PHE A 425 4.37 -27.45 15.21
N SER A 426 5.12 -27.38 16.31
CA SER A 426 4.55 -27.34 17.66
C SER A 426 3.99 -25.96 18.00
N ASN A 427 2.70 -25.90 18.39
CA ASN A 427 2.03 -24.71 18.91
C ASN A 427 2.13 -23.44 18.03
N PRO A 428 1.76 -23.49 16.73
CA PRO A 428 1.77 -22.30 15.90
C PRO A 428 0.77 -21.25 16.39
N ALA A 429 1.18 -19.98 16.40
CA ALA A 429 0.26 -18.86 16.49
C ALA A 429 -0.78 -18.95 15.35
N LEU A 430 -2.05 -19.10 15.72
CA LEU A 430 -3.12 -19.36 14.77
C LEU A 430 -3.57 -18.09 14.06
N TRP A 431 -3.94 -18.21 12.79
CA TRP A 431 -4.53 -17.14 12.02
C TRP A 431 -6.06 -17.13 12.20
N SER A 432 -6.63 -15.95 12.42
CA SER A 432 -8.05 -15.63 12.27
C SER A 432 -8.22 -14.19 11.75
N SER A 433 -9.45 -13.76 11.48
CA SER A 433 -9.76 -12.36 11.12
C SER A 433 -9.51 -11.36 12.27
N GLU A 434 -9.48 -11.84 13.52
CA GLU A 434 -9.19 -11.07 14.73
C GLU A 434 -7.70 -11.08 15.05
N PHE A 435 -7.05 -12.24 14.89
CA PHE A 435 -5.63 -12.45 15.14
C PHE A 435 -4.93 -12.92 13.86
N PRO A 436 -4.57 -12.00 12.94
CA PRO A 436 -4.03 -12.35 11.63
C PRO A 436 -2.54 -12.73 11.69
N ASN A 437 -2.19 -13.68 12.57
CA ASN A 437 -0.83 -14.19 12.73
C ASN A 437 -0.35 -14.86 11.44
N ARG A 438 0.86 -14.54 10.99
CA ARG A 438 1.41 -14.99 9.70
C ARG A 438 2.87 -15.42 9.83
N TYR A 439 3.23 -16.38 9.00
CA TYR A 439 4.57 -16.90 8.80
C TYR A 439 4.97 -16.72 7.33
N LYS A 440 6.26 -16.81 7.05
CA LYS A 440 6.80 -16.94 5.70
C LYS A 440 7.32 -18.36 5.51
N VAL A 441 7.02 -19.00 4.39
CA VAL A 441 7.71 -20.22 3.97
C VAL A 441 8.62 -19.89 2.81
N GLU A 442 9.92 -20.09 3.03
CA GLU A 442 10.95 -19.99 2.00
C GLU A 442 11.16 -21.37 1.38
N VAL A 443 10.91 -21.49 0.08
CA VAL A 443 11.03 -22.75 -0.67
C VAL A 443 12.17 -22.62 -1.65
N SER A 444 13.18 -23.48 -1.51
CA SER A 444 14.36 -23.51 -2.35
C SER A 444 14.45 -24.81 -3.13
N LEU A 445 14.70 -24.72 -4.42
CA LEU A 445 15.13 -25.82 -5.28
C LEU A 445 16.66 -25.81 -5.33
N VAL A 446 17.29 -26.89 -4.87
CA VAL A 446 18.74 -27.02 -4.72
C VAL A 446 19.24 -28.15 -5.62
N LYS A 447 20.34 -27.94 -6.33
CA LYS A 447 21.00 -28.97 -7.15
C LYS A 447 22.49 -28.92 -6.91
N GLU A 448 23.09 -30.06 -6.55
CA GLU A 448 24.53 -30.17 -6.27
C GLU A 448 25.01 -29.11 -5.25
N GLY A 449 24.21 -28.91 -4.18
CA GLY A 449 24.50 -27.93 -3.12
C GLY A 449 24.29 -26.46 -3.50
N LYS A 450 23.83 -26.15 -4.72
CA LYS A 450 23.56 -24.79 -5.20
C LYS A 450 22.07 -24.54 -5.37
N ILE A 451 21.58 -23.44 -4.82
CA ILE A 451 20.20 -22.98 -5.07
C ILE A 451 20.05 -22.69 -6.57
N GLN A 452 19.01 -23.25 -7.17
CA GLN A 452 18.63 -23.05 -8.57
C GLN A 452 17.47 -22.09 -8.71
N HIS A 453 16.51 -22.20 -7.78
CA HIS A 453 15.39 -21.29 -7.69
C HIS A 453 14.91 -21.18 -6.25
N HIS A 454 14.42 -20.01 -5.84
CA HIS A 454 13.71 -19.89 -4.58
C HIS A 454 12.50 -18.96 -4.67
N ILE A 455 11.50 -19.25 -3.86
CA ILE A 455 10.28 -18.44 -3.70
C ILE A 455 9.94 -18.28 -2.22
N THR A 456 9.13 -17.29 -1.91
CA THR A 456 8.62 -17.07 -0.55
C THR A 456 7.12 -16.88 -0.61
N GLU A 457 6.40 -17.64 0.22
CA GLU A 457 4.95 -17.50 0.40
C GLU A 457 4.61 -17.09 1.82
N THR A 458 3.46 -16.41 1.98
CA THR A 458 2.93 -16.09 3.31
C THR A 458 1.86 -17.10 3.70
N VAL A 459 1.94 -17.65 4.91
CA VAL A 459 1.02 -18.68 5.41
C VAL A 459 0.50 -18.32 6.80
N GLY A 460 -0.74 -18.70 7.10
CA GLY A 460 -1.35 -18.59 8.43
C GLY A 460 -1.98 -19.93 8.79
N PHE A 461 -1.58 -20.50 9.93
CA PHE A 461 -2.10 -21.79 10.41
C PHE A 461 -3.56 -21.62 10.82
N ARG A 462 -4.45 -22.32 10.14
CA ARG A 462 -5.87 -22.36 10.49
C ARG A 462 -6.54 -23.62 9.97
N THR A 463 -7.61 -24.04 10.64
CA THR A 463 -8.50 -25.08 10.12
C THR A 463 -9.88 -24.48 9.96
N VAL A 464 -10.48 -24.71 8.79
CA VAL A 464 -11.83 -24.25 8.44
C VAL A 464 -12.71 -25.47 8.23
N GLU A 465 -13.87 -25.50 8.88
CA GLU A 465 -14.75 -26.66 8.90
C GLU A 465 -16.22 -26.21 8.84
N LEU A 466 -17.01 -26.81 7.96
CA LEU A 466 -18.47 -26.73 8.04
C LEU A 466 -18.98 -27.99 8.74
N ARG A 467 -19.57 -27.83 9.93
CA ARG A 467 -20.22 -28.91 10.67
C ARG A 467 -21.70 -28.96 10.29
N PRO A 468 -22.17 -30.01 9.59
CA PRO A 468 -23.55 -30.09 9.12
C PRO A 468 -24.56 -29.93 10.27
N GLY A 469 -25.56 -29.06 10.07
CA GLY A 469 -26.60 -28.79 11.07
C GLY A 469 -26.17 -27.87 12.24
N ASP A 470 -24.89 -27.55 12.36
CA ASP A 470 -24.36 -26.72 13.46
C ASP A 470 -23.84 -25.37 12.96
N GLY A 471 -22.81 -25.36 12.11
CA GLY A 471 -22.32 -24.11 11.53
C GLY A 471 -20.88 -24.18 11.02
N PHE A 472 -20.36 -22.99 10.72
CA PHE A 472 -19.01 -22.81 10.18
C PHE A 472 -18.02 -22.50 11.30
N TYR A 473 -16.86 -23.14 11.27
CA TYR A 473 -15.84 -23.07 12.30
C TYR A 473 -14.51 -22.64 11.71
N VAL A 474 -13.81 -21.79 12.46
CA VAL A 474 -12.40 -21.47 12.23
C VAL A 474 -11.66 -21.76 13.52
N ASN A 475 -10.67 -22.64 13.48
CA ASN A 475 -9.87 -23.04 14.65
C ASN A 475 -10.73 -23.58 15.81
N ASN A 476 -11.72 -24.43 15.50
CA ASN A 476 -12.72 -24.95 16.45
C ASN A 476 -13.63 -23.89 17.10
N VAL A 477 -13.59 -22.64 16.65
CA VAL A 477 -14.50 -21.58 17.10
C VAL A 477 -15.59 -21.34 16.05
N LYS A 478 -16.85 -21.38 16.48
CA LYS A 478 -18.01 -21.14 15.60
C LYS A 478 -18.04 -19.68 15.15
N VAL A 479 -18.10 -19.46 13.84
CA VAL A 479 -18.08 -18.14 13.22
C VAL A 479 -19.50 -17.68 12.89
N LYS A 480 -19.78 -16.42 13.21
CA LYS A 480 -20.93 -15.68 12.67
C LYS A 480 -20.42 -14.76 11.57
N PHE A 481 -20.88 -14.96 10.33
CA PHE A 481 -20.51 -14.09 9.23
C PHE A 481 -21.17 -12.71 9.38
N LYS A 482 -20.35 -11.70 9.66
CA LYS A 482 -20.70 -10.27 9.54
C LYS A 482 -19.94 -9.77 8.33
N GLY A 483 -20.60 -9.66 7.19
CA GLY A 483 -19.91 -9.39 5.93
C GLY A 483 -20.71 -8.52 5.00
N VAL A 484 -20.01 -7.99 4.00
CA VAL A 484 -20.56 -7.22 2.90
C VAL A 484 -20.05 -7.79 1.57
N ASN A 485 -20.85 -7.68 0.52
CA ASN A 485 -20.38 -7.96 -0.84
C ASN A 485 -19.65 -6.72 -1.37
N ARG A 486 -18.40 -6.88 -1.80
CA ARG A 486 -17.60 -5.79 -2.39
C ARG A 486 -17.36 -6.06 -3.88
N HIS A 487 -17.98 -5.26 -4.73
CA HIS A 487 -17.54 -5.14 -6.12
C HIS A 487 -16.25 -4.32 -6.19
N VAL A 488 -15.26 -4.79 -6.95
CA VAL A 488 -14.09 -3.96 -7.27
C VAL A 488 -14.52 -2.88 -8.25
N HIS A 489 -14.79 -1.69 -7.71
CA HIS A 489 -15.22 -0.52 -8.46
C HIS A 489 -14.76 0.76 -7.77
N TRP A 490 -14.29 1.72 -8.55
CA TRP A 490 -13.96 3.06 -8.08
C TRP A 490 -14.59 4.11 -9.01
N PRO A 491 -15.20 5.20 -8.50
CA PRO A 491 -16.00 6.12 -9.30
C PRO A 491 -15.27 6.79 -10.47
N THR A 492 -13.94 6.93 -10.40
CA THR A 492 -13.14 7.62 -11.42
C THR A 492 -12.32 6.70 -12.32
N SER A 493 -12.22 5.40 -11.99
CA SER A 493 -11.36 4.46 -12.71
C SER A 493 -12.01 3.11 -13.02
N GLY A 494 -13.28 2.94 -12.69
CA GLY A 494 -14.00 1.70 -12.96
C GLY A 494 -13.44 0.56 -12.15
N ARG A 495 -13.02 -0.52 -12.82
CA ARG A 495 -12.44 -1.70 -12.14
C ARG A 495 -10.93 -1.65 -12.00
N ALA A 496 -10.27 -0.73 -12.69
CA ALA A 496 -8.86 -0.46 -12.44
C ALA A 496 -8.75 0.23 -11.09
N VAL A 497 -8.07 -0.41 -10.14
CA VAL A 497 -7.83 0.10 -8.78
C VAL A 497 -6.36 -0.06 -8.43
N ASN A 498 -5.89 0.71 -7.46
CA ASN A 498 -4.54 0.58 -6.91
C ASN A 498 -4.57 0.02 -5.46
N ARG A 499 -3.38 -0.15 -4.89
CA ARG A 499 -3.21 -0.65 -3.52
C ARG A 499 -3.94 0.21 -2.50
N ASN A 500 -3.87 1.53 -2.62
CA ASN A 500 -4.44 2.46 -1.65
C ASN A 500 -5.97 2.40 -1.62
N ILE A 501 -6.61 2.35 -2.79
CA ILE A 501 -8.08 2.16 -2.90
C ILE A 501 -8.49 0.84 -2.22
N SER A 502 -7.80 -0.26 -2.54
CA SER A 502 -8.12 -1.57 -1.95
C SER A 502 -7.89 -1.59 -0.43
N LEU A 503 -6.86 -0.90 0.06
CA LEU A 503 -6.58 -0.78 1.49
C LEU A 503 -7.64 0.05 2.21
N ASN A 504 -8.08 1.18 1.61
CA ASN A 504 -9.10 2.03 2.20
C ASN A 504 -10.41 1.27 2.40
N ASP A 505 -10.83 0.47 1.41
CA ASP A 505 -12.03 -0.37 1.56
C ASP A 505 -11.87 -1.42 2.68
N ALA A 506 -10.71 -2.05 2.78
CA ALA A 506 -10.45 -3.03 3.84
C ALA A 506 -10.43 -2.38 5.24
N LEU A 507 -9.84 -1.19 5.37
CA LEU A 507 -9.84 -0.42 6.63
C LEU A 507 -11.26 0.00 7.02
N LEU A 508 -12.04 0.50 6.07
CA LEU A 508 -13.43 0.91 6.32
C LEU A 508 -14.29 -0.27 6.77
N ILE A 509 -14.13 -1.45 6.14
CA ILE A 509 -14.82 -2.68 6.56
C ILE A 509 -14.48 -3.02 8.02
N LYS A 510 -13.20 -2.94 8.39
CA LYS A 510 -12.74 -3.19 9.77
C LYS A 510 -13.29 -2.15 10.76
N GLU A 511 -13.32 -0.87 10.41
CA GLU A 511 -13.86 0.21 11.24
C GLU A 511 -15.35 0.05 11.52
N MET A 512 -16.09 -0.60 10.61
CA MET A 512 -17.51 -0.94 10.78
C MET A 512 -17.73 -2.22 11.60
N ASN A 513 -16.69 -2.81 12.21
CA ASN A 513 -16.73 -4.09 12.94
C ASN A 513 -17.22 -5.28 12.09
N MET A 514 -16.83 -5.31 10.81
CA MET A 514 -17.03 -6.44 9.89
C MET A 514 -15.76 -7.26 9.70
#